data_AF-A0A7S1UH77-F1
#
_entry.id   AF-A0A7S1UH77-F1
#
_cell.length_a   1.000
_cell.length_b   1.000
_cell.length_c   1.000
_cell.angle_alpha   90.00
_cell.angle_beta   90.00
_cell.angle_gamma   90.00
#
_symmetry.space_group_name_H-M   'P 1'
#
loop_
_entity.id
_entity.type
_entity.pdbx_description
1 polymer ?
#
loop_
_entity_poly.entity_id
_entity_poly.type
_entity_poly.pdbx_seq_one_letter_code
_entity_poly.pdbx_strand_id
1 'polypeptide(L)'
;DSLVTISTILGSRYVAGIRDFVEGWRKKLMLMQDTLDEWLVCQKGWMYLESIFSAPDIQRQLPNENRMFQTVDKSWKALMRVTHDEPLALKCATVEGRKETFISHNAALDQIQKNLEDYLETKRASFPRFYFLSNDELLEILSQAKDP
;
A
#
# COMPACT_ATOMS: atom_id res chain seq x y z
N ASP A 1 6.62 11.15 -19.15
CA ASP A 1 7.21 11.33 -20.50
C ASP A 1 6.71 10.33 -21.54
N SER A 2 6.92 9.01 -21.37
CA SER A 2 6.50 8.01 -22.38
C SER A 2 5.02 8.06 -22.78
N LEU A 3 4.10 8.29 -21.82
CA LEU A 3 2.67 8.47 -22.09
C LEU A 3 2.36 9.73 -22.90
N VAL A 4 3.11 10.82 -22.67
CA VAL A 4 2.99 12.07 -23.42
C VAL A 4 3.43 11.84 -24.86
N THR A 5 4.59 11.20 -25.06
CA THR A 5 5.10 10.84 -26.38
C THR A 5 4.11 9.97 -27.17
N ILE A 6 3.53 8.95 -26.54
CA ILE A 6 2.51 8.10 -27.17
C ILE A 6 1.26 8.92 -27.54
N SER A 7 0.82 9.83 -26.67
CA SER A 7 -0.33 10.70 -26.94
C SER A 7 -0.06 11.64 -28.12
N THR A 8 1.17 12.17 -28.23
CA THR A 8 1.60 12.96 -29.39
C THR A 8 1.59 12.14 -30.68
N ILE A 9 2.06 10.89 -30.66
CA ILE A 9 2.04 10.00 -31.83
C ILE A 9 0.60 9.69 -32.25
N LEU A 10 -0.32 9.44 -31.31
CA LEU A 10 -1.75 9.22 -31.60
C LEU A 10 -2.44 10.43 -32.23
N GLY A 11 -1.98 11.64 -31.91
CA GLY A 11 -2.46 12.89 -32.51
C GLY A 11 -1.91 13.16 -33.92
N SER A 12 -0.93 12.38 -34.39
CA SER A 12 -0.33 12.57 -35.71
C SER A 12 -1.25 12.12 -36.84
N ARG A 13 -1.31 12.92 -37.91
CA ARG A 13 -2.04 12.56 -39.15
C ARG A 13 -1.53 11.29 -39.82
N TYR A 14 -0.30 10.87 -39.52
CA TYR A 14 0.37 9.70 -40.12
C TYR A 14 0.22 8.42 -39.30
N VAL A 15 -0.53 8.45 -38.18
CA VAL A 15 -0.62 7.30 -37.26
C VAL A 15 -1.41 6.12 -37.83
N ALA A 16 -2.15 6.30 -38.92
CA ALA A 16 -3.09 5.30 -39.46
C ALA A 16 -2.49 3.89 -39.59
N GLY A 17 -1.26 3.76 -40.10
CA GLY A 17 -0.61 2.45 -40.29
C GLY A 17 -0.09 1.77 -39.02
N ILE A 18 -0.01 2.50 -37.89
CA ILE A 18 0.53 1.99 -36.62
C ILE A 18 -0.43 2.20 -35.43
N ARG A 19 -1.67 2.65 -35.69
CA ARG A 19 -2.61 3.08 -34.65
C ARG A 19 -2.83 2.00 -33.59
N ASP A 20 -3.17 0.79 -34.01
CA ASP A 20 -3.48 -0.31 -33.09
C ASP A 20 -2.29 -0.65 -32.18
N PHE A 21 -1.08 -0.61 -32.74
CA PHE A 21 0.15 -0.83 -31.98
C PHE A 21 0.36 0.26 -30.91
N VAL A 22 0.19 1.53 -31.29
CA VAL A 22 0.37 2.68 -30.38
C VAL A 22 -0.70 2.68 -29.29
N GLU A 23 -1.95 2.36 -29.63
CA GLU A 23 -3.05 2.24 -28.66
C GLU A 23 -2.84 1.08 -27.69
N GLY A 24 -2.34 -0.06 -28.17
CA GLY A 24 -1.95 -1.19 -27.31
C GLY A 24 -0.88 -0.80 -26.30
N TRP A 25 0.15 -0.06 -26.73
CA TRP A 25 1.18 0.47 -25.83
C TRP A 25 0.62 1.48 -24.83
N ARG A 26 -0.27 2.38 -25.28
CA ARG A 26 -0.93 3.34 -24.39
C ARG A 26 -1.66 2.62 -23.26
N LYS A 27 -2.45 1.60 -23.58
CA LYS A 27 -3.20 0.79 -22.59
C LYS A 27 -2.26 0.14 -21.57
N LYS A 28 -1.16 -0.47 -22.03
CA LYS A 28 -0.17 -1.09 -21.14
C LYS A 28 0.52 -0.09 -20.22
N LEU A 29 0.92 1.07 -20.75
CA LEU A 29 1.58 2.11 -19.96
C LEU A 29 0.63 2.76 -18.94
N MET A 30 -0.64 2.97 -19.31
CA MET A 30 -1.65 3.47 -18.36
C MET A 30 -1.90 2.45 -17.25
N LEU A 31 -2.08 1.16 -17.58
CA LEU A 31 -2.23 0.11 -16.57
C LEU A 31 -1.02 0.02 -15.63
N MET A 32 0.20 0.11 -16.18
CA MET A 32 1.42 0.14 -15.39
C MET A 32 1.45 1.34 -14.42
N GLN A 33 1.11 2.54 -14.91
CA GLN A 33 1.05 3.74 -14.07
C GLN A 33 0.06 3.56 -12.92
N ASP A 34 -1.19 3.23 -13.23
CA ASP A 34 -2.23 3.02 -12.23
C ASP A 34 -1.82 1.97 -11.19
N THR A 35 -1.21 0.87 -11.65
CA THR A 35 -0.78 -0.21 -10.75
C THR A 35 0.35 0.25 -9.84
N LEU A 36 1.30 1.05 -10.34
CA LEU A 36 2.39 1.58 -9.53
C LEU A 36 1.91 2.62 -8.51
N ASP A 37 0.90 3.42 -8.86
CA ASP A 37 0.29 4.38 -7.93
C ASP A 37 -0.34 3.64 -6.74
N GLU A 38 -1.16 2.61 -7.00
CA GLU A 38 -1.74 1.74 -5.96
C GLU A 38 -0.68 1.00 -5.15
N TRP A 39 0.37 0.52 -5.81
CA TRP A 39 1.50 -0.15 -5.17
C TRP A 39 2.20 0.79 -4.18
N LEU A 40 2.52 2.03 -4.58
CA LEU A 40 3.20 2.99 -3.73
C LEU A 40 2.38 3.37 -2.49
N VAL A 41 1.05 3.46 -2.64
CA VAL A 41 0.14 3.64 -1.50
C VAL A 41 0.23 2.43 -0.56
N CYS A 42 0.15 1.22 -1.10
CA CYS A 42 0.24 -0.02 -0.33
C CYS A 42 1.57 -0.13 0.41
N GLN A 43 2.68 0.25 -0.25
CA GLN A 43 4.01 0.22 0.34
C GLN A 43 4.08 1.11 1.58
N LYS A 44 3.62 2.36 1.47
CA LYS A 44 3.67 3.33 2.56
C LYS A 44 2.82 2.86 3.74
N GLY A 45 1.58 2.44 3.48
CA GLY A 45 0.69 1.93 4.52
C GLY A 45 1.21 0.66 5.19
N TRP A 46 1.74 -0.27 4.40
CA TRP A 46 2.34 -1.51 4.91
C TRP A 46 3.56 -1.23 5.77
N MET A 47 4.49 -0.35 5.36
CA MET A 47 5.68 -0.01 6.14
C MET A 47 5.33 0.63 7.49
N TYR A 48 4.32 1.52 7.52
CA TYR A 48 3.84 2.13 8.74
C TYR A 48 3.23 1.10 9.70
N LEU A 49 2.38 0.22 9.20
CA LEU A 49 1.74 -0.79 10.02
C LEU A 49 2.69 -1.93 10.42
N GLU A 50 3.71 -2.26 9.61
CA GLU A 50 4.73 -3.26 9.96
C GLU A 50 5.50 -2.85 11.22
N SER A 51 5.92 -1.59 11.32
CA SER A 51 6.66 -1.12 12.49
C SER A 51 5.82 -1.23 13.77
N ILE A 52 4.53 -0.93 13.69
CA ILE A 52 3.59 -0.97 14.81
C ILE A 52 3.23 -2.39 15.22
N PHE A 53 2.81 -3.22 14.25
CA PHE A 53 2.43 -4.61 14.51
C PHE A 53 3.65 -5.52 14.72
N SER A 54 4.88 -5.03 14.62
CA SER A 54 6.06 -5.77 15.10
C SER A 54 6.09 -5.90 16.63
N ALA A 55 5.44 -4.99 17.36
CA ALA A 55 5.37 -5.00 18.82
C ALA A 55 4.37 -6.07 19.32
N PRO A 56 4.82 -7.09 20.09
CA PRO A 56 3.94 -8.17 20.55
C PRO A 56 2.76 -7.70 21.42
N ASP A 57 2.91 -6.58 22.12
CA ASP A 57 1.85 -6.03 22.97
C ASP A 57 0.74 -5.36 22.18
N ILE A 58 1.08 -4.67 21.08
CA ILE A 58 0.08 -4.16 20.14
C ILE A 58 -0.66 -5.32 19.47
N GLN A 59 0.05 -6.37 19.05
CA GLN A 59 -0.59 -7.56 18.48
C GLN A 59 -1.61 -8.22 19.43
N ARG A 60 -1.35 -8.20 20.75
CA ARG A 60 -2.25 -8.75 21.78
C ARG A 60 -3.46 -7.85 22.02
N GLN A 61 -3.27 -6.53 21.94
CA GLN A 61 -4.33 -5.55 22.16
C GLN A 61 -5.25 -5.43 20.93
N LEU A 62 -4.71 -5.63 19.73
CA LEU A 62 -5.41 -5.54 18.44
C LEU A 62 -5.29 -6.84 17.62
N PRO A 63 -5.85 -7.97 18.11
CA PRO A 63 -5.64 -9.27 17.50
C PRO A 63 -6.35 -9.44 16.15
N ASN A 64 -7.46 -8.74 15.92
CA ASN A 64 -8.21 -8.80 14.66
C ASN A 64 -7.45 -8.05 13.57
N GLU A 65 -7.01 -6.83 13.89
CA GLU A 65 -6.21 -5.98 13.01
C GLU A 65 -4.88 -6.65 12.68
N ASN A 66 -4.23 -7.29 13.66
CA ASN A 66 -3.03 -8.07 13.41
C ASN A 66 -3.28 -9.22 12.41
N ARG A 67 -4.39 -9.96 12.52
CA ARG A 67 -4.73 -11.01 11.54
C ARG A 67 -4.95 -10.45 10.13
N MET A 68 -5.62 -9.31 10.03
CA MET A 68 -5.80 -8.61 8.75
C MET A 68 -4.46 -8.18 8.17
N PHE A 69 -3.61 -7.53 8.98
CA PHE A 69 -2.26 -7.11 8.59
C PHE A 69 -1.40 -8.28 8.11
N GLN A 70 -1.39 -9.40 8.85
CA GLN A 70 -0.63 -10.61 8.47
C GLN A 70 -1.07 -11.21 7.13
N THR A 71 -2.34 -11.03 6.75
CA THR A 71 -2.85 -11.47 5.44
C THR A 71 -2.25 -10.61 4.32
N VAL A 72 -2.26 -9.28 4.51
CA VAL A 72 -1.64 -8.34 3.58
C VAL A 72 -0.12 -8.54 3.53
N ASP A 73 0.54 -8.70 4.68
CA ASP A 73 1.99 -8.89 4.81
C ASP A 73 2.51 -10.09 4.02
N LYS A 74 1.83 -11.25 4.15
CA LYS A 74 2.19 -12.47 3.40
C LYS A 74 2.08 -12.24 1.90
N SER A 75 0.98 -11.63 1.46
CA SER A 75 0.77 -11.34 0.04
C SER A 75 1.80 -10.34 -0.47
N TRP A 76 2.00 -9.23 0.24
CA TRP A 76 3.01 -8.21 -0.07
C TRP A 76 4.41 -8.80 -0.21
N LYS A 77 4.88 -9.56 0.79
CA LYS A 77 6.20 -10.20 0.76
C LYS A 77 6.34 -11.20 -0.39
N ALA A 78 5.29 -11.97 -0.70
CA ALA A 78 5.30 -12.87 -1.86
C ALA A 78 5.41 -12.08 -3.18
N LEU A 79 4.64 -11.00 -3.33
CA LEU A 79 4.69 -10.14 -4.51
C LEU A 79 6.07 -9.48 -4.67
N MET A 80 6.67 -8.98 -3.59
CA MET A 80 8.01 -8.36 -3.64
C MET A 80 9.09 -9.37 -4.05
N ARG A 81 9.00 -10.63 -3.59
CA ARG A 81 9.93 -11.70 -4.02
C ARG A 81 9.83 -11.96 -5.52
N VAL A 82 8.62 -12.15 -6.03
CA VAL A 82 8.39 -12.36 -7.47
C VAL A 82 8.92 -11.18 -8.29
N THR A 83 8.73 -9.95 -7.82
CA THR A 83 9.25 -8.75 -8.49
C THR A 83 10.75 -8.59 -8.38
N HIS A 84 11.38 -9.08 -7.31
CA HIS A 84 12.83 -9.15 -7.21
C HIS A 84 13.42 -10.13 -8.23
N ASP A 85 12.80 -11.31 -8.37
CA ASP A 85 13.25 -12.36 -9.30
C ASP A 85 13.06 -11.95 -10.77
N GLU A 86 12.05 -11.15 -11.07
CA GLU A 86 11.79 -10.63 -12.41
C GLU A 86 11.61 -9.09 -12.38
N PRO A 87 12.69 -8.29 -12.49
CA PRO A 87 12.63 -6.85 -12.23
C PRO A 87 12.06 -6.00 -13.39
N LEU A 88 11.50 -6.62 -14.43
CA LEU A 88 10.92 -5.90 -15.56
C LEU A 88 9.62 -5.19 -15.13
N ALA A 89 9.73 -3.91 -14.78
CA ALA A 89 8.65 -3.12 -14.20
C ALA A 89 7.34 -3.18 -14.99
N LEU A 90 7.41 -3.07 -16.32
CA LEU A 90 6.23 -3.19 -17.19
C LEU A 90 5.57 -4.56 -17.05
N LYS A 91 6.35 -5.64 -17.02
CA LYS A 91 5.82 -7.00 -16.89
C LYS A 91 5.21 -7.20 -15.50
N CYS A 92 5.89 -6.78 -14.43
CA CYS A 92 5.36 -6.91 -13.07
C CYS A 92 4.08 -6.12 -12.83
N ALA A 93 4.04 -4.87 -13.31
CA ALA A 93 2.91 -3.97 -13.08
C ALA A 93 1.70 -4.29 -13.96
N THR A 94 1.87 -5.07 -15.04
CA THR A 94 0.76 -5.43 -15.94
C THR A 94 0.33 -6.89 -15.84
N VAL A 95 0.78 -7.61 -14.80
CA VAL A 95 0.23 -8.94 -14.46
C VAL A 95 -1.26 -8.80 -14.17
N GLU A 96 -2.07 -9.70 -14.73
CA GLU A 96 -3.51 -9.73 -14.50
C GLU A 96 -3.85 -9.79 -13.00
N GLY A 97 -4.80 -8.98 -12.55
CA GLY A 97 -5.21 -8.91 -11.14
C GLY A 97 -4.24 -8.13 -10.23
N ARG A 98 -3.10 -7.64 -10.74
CA ARG A 98 -2.09 -6.96 -9.91
C ARG A 98 -2.61 -5.66 -9.32
N LYS A 99 -3.25 -4.83 -10.14
CA LYS A 99 -3.86 -3.57 -9.71
C LYS A 99 -4.94 -3.83 -8.66
N GLU A 100 -5.82 -4.78 -8.94
CA GLU A 100 -6.94 -5.15 -8.07
C GLU A 100 -6.43 -5.69 -6.72
N THR A 101 -5.33 -6.44 -6.72
CA THR A 101 -4.67 -6.90 -5.50
C THR A 101 -4.21 -5.72 -4.64
N PHE A 102 -3.51 -4.73 -5.23
CA PHE A 102 -3.07 -3.56 -4.46
C PHE A 102 -4.23 -2.70 -3.97
N ILE A 103 -5.29 -2.51 -4.76
CA ILE A 103 -6.51 -1.82 -4.32
C ILE A 103 -7.12 -2.54 -3.11
N SER A 104 -7.22 -3.87 -3.16
CA SER A 104 -7.74 -4.66 -2.03
C SER A 104 -6.85 -4.53 -0.79
N HIS A 105 -5.52 -4.51 -0.96
CA HIS A 105 -4.58 -4.34 0.14
C HIS A 105 -4.69 -2.94 0.74
N ASN A 106 -4.77 -1.90 -0.09
CA ASN A 106 -4.96 -0.51 0.34
C ASN A 106 -6.23 -0.38 1.19
N ALA A 107 -7.35 -0.93 0.74
CA ALA A 107 -8.59 -0.92 1.51
C ALA A 107 -8.47 -1.63 2.88
N ALA A 108 -7.72 -2.74 2.93
CA ALA A 108 -7.48 -3.46 4.19
C ALA A 108 -6.56 -2.66 5.14
N LEU A 109 -5.50 -2.05 4.62
CA LEU A 109 -4.58 -1.21 5.38
C LEU A 109 -5.28 0.05 5.92
N ASP A 110 -6.13 0.69 5.12
CA ASP A 110 -6.95 1.83 5.55
C ASP A 110 -7.91 1.45 6.69
N GLN A 111 -8.51 0.26 6.61
CA GLN A 111 -9.39 -0.23 7.68
C GLN A 111 -8.60 -0.49 8.97
N ILE A 112 -7.42 -1.09 8.86
CA ILE A 112 -6.53 -1.33 10.02
C ILE A 112 -6.14 0.01 10.65
N GLN A 113 -5.78 1.01 9.82
CA GLN A 113 -5.39 2.32 10.31
C GLN A 113 -6.54 3.03 11.05
N LYS A 114 -7.76 2.99 10.52
CA LYS A 114 -8.94 3.53 11.21
C LYS A 114 -9.17 2.88 12.57
N ASN A 115 -9.11 1.54 12.62
CA ASN A 115 -9.29 0.82 13.87
C ASN A 115 -8.18 1.13 14.89
N LEU A 116 -6.95 1.34 14.41
CA LEU A 116 -5.83 1.76 15.24
C LEU A 116 -6.05 3.18 15.80
N GLU A 117 -6.52 4.12 14.98
CA GLU A 117 -6.84 5.48 15.42
C GLU A 117 -7.95 5.48 16.48
N ASP A 118 -9.03 4.72 16.27
CA ASP A 118 -10.10 4.54 17.25
C ASP A 118 -9.55 3.98 18.56
N TYR A 119 -8.68 2.97 18.47
CA TYR A 119 -8.02 2.39 19.64
C TYR A 119 -7.18 3.43 20.41
N LEU A 120 -6.36 4.22 19.72
CA LEU A 120 -5.56 5.28 20.35
C LEU A 120 -6.46 6.33 21.01
N GLU A 121 -7.58 6.67 20.39
CA GLU A 121 -8.54 7.61 20.97
C GLU A 121 -9.16 7.06 22.27
N THR A 122 -9.47 5.77 22.36
CA THR A 122 -9.92 5.17 23.63
C THR A 122 -8.88 5.31 24.74
N LYS A 123 -7.58 5.25 24.40
CA LYS A 123 -6.49 5.45 25.36
C LYS A 123 -6.37 6.91 25.78
N ARG A 124 -6.53 7.86 24.84
CA ARG A 124 -6.56 9.29 25.14
C ARG A 124 -7.73 9.66 26.05
N ALA A 125 -8.92 9.15 25.78
CA ALA A 125 -10.09 9.37 26.62
C ALA A 125 -9.91 8.82 28.04
N SER A 126 -9.20 7.70 28.18
CA SER A 126 -8.91 7.08 29.48
C SER A 126 -7.85 7.85 30.29
N PHE A 127 -6.92 8.52 29.62
CA PHE A 127 -5.88 9.33 30.26
C PHE A 127 -5.61 10.62 29.46
N PRO A 128 -6.29 11.74 29.80
CA PRO A 128 -6.30 12.96 28.98
C PRO A 128 -4.93 13.59 28.69
N ARG A 129 -3.85 13.25 29.42
CA ARG A 129 -2.51 13.74 29.09
C ARG A 129 -1.98 13.16 27.77
N PHE A 130 -2.50 12.03 27.31
CA PHE A 130 -2.12 11.46 26.01
C PHE A 130 -2.61 12.29 24.80
N TYR A 131 -3.50 13.28 24.99
CA TYR A 131 -3.84 14.23 23.93
C TYR A 131 -2.66 15.14 23.53
N PHE A 132 -1.63 15.27 24.37
CA PHE A 132 -0.43 16.04 24.06
C PHE A 132 0.60 15.26 23.22
N LEU A 133 0.34 13.97 22.96
CA LEU A 133 1.25 13.09 22.26
C LEU A 133 0.77 12.81 20.83
N SER A 134 1.71 12.74 19.91
CA SER A 134 1.49 12.17 18.58
C SER A 134 1.11 10.68 18.67
N ASN A 135 0.55 10.13 17.59
CA ASN A 135 0.21 8.71 17.54
C ASN A 135 1.45 7.83 17.77
N ASP A 136 2.59 8.20 17.20
CA ASP A 136 3.83 7.43 17.28
C ASP A 136 4.40 7.44 18.71
N GLU A 137 4.43 8.59 19.38
CA GLU A 137 4.84 8.69 20.79
C GLU A 137 3.91 7.91 21.72
N LEU A 138 2.59 7.97 21.45
CA LEU A 138 1.62 7.22 22.24
C LEU A 138 1.80 5.71 22.05
N LEU A 139 2.00 5.26 20.81
CA LEU A 139 2.28 3.85 20.51
C LEU A 139 3.57 3.37 21.15
N GLU A 140 4.62 4.19 21.15
CA GLU A 140 5.87 3.87 21.82
C GLU A 140 5.66 3.65 23.32
N ILE A 141 4.97 4.57 24.01
CA ILE A 141 4.64 4.42 25.43
C ILE A 141 3.80 3.17 25.70
N LEU A 142 2.79 2.91 24.86
CA LEU A 142 1.92 1.74 25.00
C LEU A 142 2.67 0.41 24.76
N SER A 143 3.69 0.43 23.90
CA SER A 143 4.54 -0.74 23.60
C SER A 143 5.55 -1.05 24.71
N GLN A 144 6.01 -0.02 25.43
CA GLN A 144 7.01 -0.12 26.50
C GLN A 144 6.40 -0.35 27.89
N ALA A 145 5.07 -0.32 28.02
CA ALA A 145 4.36 -0.38 29.30
C ALA A 145 4.42 -1.75 30.04
N LYS A 146 5.42 -2.58 29.78
CA LYS A 146 5.68 -3.80 30.55
C LYS A 146 6.72 -3.57 31.63
N ASP A 147 6.22 -3.75 32.85
CA ASP A 147 6.90 -3.99 34.12
C ASP A 147 7.55 -2.76 34.81
N PRO A 148 7.05 -2.38 36.01
CA PRO A 148 7.80 -1.59 36.99
C PRO A 148 9.09 -2.29 37.46
#